data_AF-A0A954U6N1-F1
#
_entry.id   AF-A0A954U6N1-F1
#
_cell.length_a   1.000
_cell.length_b   1.000
_cell.length_c   1.000
_cell.angle_alpha   90.00
_cell.angle_beta   90.00
_cell.angle_gamma   90.00
#
_symmetry.space_group_name_H-M   'P 1'
#
loop_
_entity.id
_entity.type
_entity.pdbx_description
1 polymer ?
#
loop_
_entity_poly.entity_id
_entity_poly.type
_entity_poly.pdbx_seq_one_letter_code
_entity_poly.pdbx_strand_id
1 'polypeptide(L)'
;MPLVMPPALPPTFHSREATTEIWGTRDAVWSRDLLYCDPMRQFVESFTIGDVYYRVLRQLPALYEPPMGGRQGRFIAASLSPDFVGNGDTLEAAREDWQLQIDFAIQQLLAMQEFEFTSDQRRQRRVLSRYFDLNEIRYSQPLKVRAYGELVSQYPRPIRVRWVDGTKNTLTRQQISSEMVGFVVGQPFEAVVERNPRTWELIRIQAAFRTTGLPSVSEDEAAELLQNVSSTRDLPPLQWD
;
A
#
# COMPACT_ATOMS: atom_id res chain seq x y z
N MET A 1 21.85 -4.45 49.70
CA MET A 1 20.92 -4.67 48.59
C MET A 1 19.74 -3.72 48.77
N PRO A 2 19.58 -2.69 47.91
CA PRO A 2 18.46 -1.78 48.00
C PRO A 2 17.22 -2.38 47.32
N LEU A 3 16.08 -2.32 48.02
CA LEU A 3 14.74 -2.65 47.51
C LEU A 3 14.33 -1.63 46.45
N VAL A 4 14.21 -2.08 45.20
CA VAL A 4 13.65 -1.28 44.10
C VAL A 4 12.14 -1.42 44.13
N MET A 5 11.43 -0.32 44.40
CA MET A 5 9.98 -0.24 44.29
C MET A 5 9.57 -0.21 42.80
N PRO A 6 8.51 -0.92 42.39
CA PRO A 6 7.95 -0.80 41.05
C PRO A 6 7.18 0.53 40.87
N PRO A 7 7.14 1.10 39.66
CA PRO A 7 6.43 2.35 39.37
C PRO A 7 4.90 2.19 39.43
N ALA A 8 4.25 3.29 39.82
CA ALA A 8 2.81 3.41 39.99
C ALA A 8 2.03 3.23 38.67
N LEU A 9 0.89 2.53 38.76
CA LEU A 9 -0.09 2.40 37.68
C LEU A 9 -0.76 3.75 37.38
N PRO A 10 -1.08 4.05 36.10
CA PRO A 10 -1.85 5.24 35.75
C PRO A 10 -3.32 5.13 36.21
N PRO A 11 -3.99 6.27 36.43
CA PRO A 11 -5.34 6.32 36.98
C PRO A 11 -6.41 5.82 36.00
N THR A 12 -7.36 5.07 36.54
CA THR A 12 -8.62 4.65 35.95
C THR A 12 -9.46 5.88 35.57
N PHE A 13 -9.79 6.02 34.29
CA PHE A 13 -10.80 6.96 33.82
C PHE A 13 -12.19 6.41 34.15
N HIS A 14 -12.88 7.07 35.08
CA HIS A 14 -14.32 6.93 35.31
C HIS A 14 -15.05 8.21 34.87
N SER A 15 -16.27 8.01 34.37
CA SER A 15 -17.31 8.98 33.99
C SER A 15 -17.17 9.56 32.57
N ARG A 16 -18.25 9.70 31.79
CA ARG A 16 -19.62 10.03 32.19
C ARG A 16 -20.69 9.22 31.46
N GLU A 17 -21.64 8.72 32.25
CA GLU A 17 -23.01 8.52 31.82
C GLU A 17 -23.61 9.87 31.39
N ALA A 18 -24.14 9.93 30.18
CA ALA A 18 -25.09 10.97 29.78
C ALA A 18 -26.47 10.31 29.71
N THR A 19 -27.12 10.25 30.87
CA THR A 19 -28.54 9.95 30.99
C THR A 19 -29.28 11.19 30.52
N THR A 20 -30.00 11.09 29.41
CA THR A 20 -31.07 12.03 29.08
C THR A 20 -32.31 11.22 28.81
N GLU A 21 -33.03 10.92 29.89
CA GLU A 21 -34.43 10.54 29.81
C GLU A 21 -35.23 11.75 29.30
N ILE A 22 -35.84 11.60 28.13
CA ILE A 22 -37.02 12.39 27.74
C ILE A 22 -38.15 11.39 27.57
N TRP A 23 -38.98 11.29 28.60
CA TRP A 23 -40.28 10.64 28.53
C TRP A 23 -41.25 11.56 27.78
N GLY A 24 -41.54 11.20 26.53
CA GLY A 24 -42.63 11.74 25.73
C GLY A 24 -43.52 10.61 25.23
N THR A 25 -44.41 10.12 26.09
CA THR A 25 -45.51 9.21 25.73
C THR A 25 -46.56 9.91 24.87
N ARG A 26 -46.70 9.54 23.60
CA ARG A 26 -47.98 9.15 22.96
C ARG A 26 -47.81 8.81 21.48
N ASP A 27 -48.54 7.77 21.09
CA ASP A 27 -48.89 7.35 19.73
C ASP A 27 -47.80 6.64 18.91
N ALA A 28 -47.37 5.50 19.45
CA ALA A 28 -46.81 4.40 18.70
C ALA A 28 -47.91 3.71 17.85
N VAL A 29 -48.51 4.45 16.91
CA VAL A 29 -49.02 3.86 15.68
C VAL A 29 -47.76 3.49 14.89
N TRP A 30 -47.22 2.29 15.14
CA TRP A 30 -46.29 1.66 14.21
C TRP A 30 -47.10 1.31 12.97
N SER A 31 -47.33 2.34 12.15
CA SER A 31 -47.92 2.20 10.83
C SER A 31 -47.08 1.20 10.07
N ARG A 32 -47.78 0.43 9.23
CA ARG A 32 -47.29 -0.55 8.27
C ARG A 32 -46.35 0.03 7.20
N ASP A 33 -45.63 1.10 7.52
CA ASP A 33 -44.55 1.70 6.74
C ASP A 33 -43.20 1.10 7.15
N LEU A 34 -43.19 -0.21 7.42
CA LEU A 34 -42.05 -1.07 7.09
C LEU A 34 -41.96 -1.08 5.56
N LEU A 35 -41.55 0.06 5.03
CA LEU A 35 -41.22 0.30 3.64
C LEU A 35 -40.31 -0.85 3.23
N TYR A 36 -40.78 -1.60 2.24
CA TYR A 36 -39.98 -2.49 1.43
C TYR A 36 -38.78 -1.68 0.94
N CYS A 37 -37.67 -1.69 1.68
CA CYS A 37 -36.41 -1.24 1.12
C CYS A 37 -35.98 -2.35 0.17
N ASP A 38 -36.42 -2.23 -1.09
CA ASP A 38 -36.05 -3.16 -2.12
C ASP A 38 -34.52 -3.19 -2.20
N PRO A 39 -33.88 -4.35 -2.03
CA PRO A 39 -32.44 -4.49 -2.18
C PRO A 39 -31.94 -3.84 -3.47
N MET A 40 -31.16 -2.76 -3.35
CA MET A 40 -30.56 -2.11 -4.52
C MET A 40 -29.45 -3.00 -5.08
N ARG A 41 -29.71 -3.57 -6.26
CA ARG A 41 -28.71 -4.35 -7.00
C ARG A 41 -27.87 -3.43 -7.87
N GLN A 42 -26.56 -3.56 -7.73
CA GLN A 42 -25.59 -2.81 -8.53
C GLN A 42 -24.56 -3.77 -9.14
N PHE A 43 -23.90 -3.33 -10.21
CA PHE A 43 -22.75 -4.04 -10.77
C PHE A 43 -21.50 -3.17 -10.58
N VAL A 44 -20.42 -3.79 -10.11
CA VAL A 44 -19.11 -3.13 -10.00
C VAL A 44 -18.23 -3.62 -11.14
N GLU A 45 -17.79 -2.68 -11.98
CA GLU A 45 -16.91 -2.95 -13.13
C GLU A 45 -15.48 -2.44 -12.90
N SER A 46 -15.33 -1.33 -12.18
CA SER A 46 -14.05 -0.80 -11.74
C SER A 46 -14.24 0.18 -10.59
N PHE A 47 -13.15 0.49 -9.89
CA PHE A 47 -13.10 1.59 -8.95
C PHE A 47 -11.66 2.11 -8.82
N THR A 48 -11.51 3.29 -8.21
CA THR A 48 -10.21 3.93 -8.01
C THR A 48 -10.07 4.29 -6.53
N ILE A 49 -8.92 4.00 -5.95
CA ILE A 49 -8.54 4.46 -4.60
C ILE A 49 -7.20 5.19 -4.70
N GLY A 50 -7.22 6.50 -4.39
CA GLY A 50 -6.07 7.36 -4.65
C GLY A 50 -5.68 7.34 -6.13
N ASP A 51 -4.45 6.92 -6.42
CA ASP A 51 -3.89 6.79 -7.78
C ASP A 51 -3.99 5.36 -8.33
N VAL A 52 -4.61 4.42 -7.59
CA VAL A 52 -4.67 3.01 -7.97
C VAL A 52 -6.02 2.70 -8.62
N TYR A 53 -5.97 2.27 -9.89
CA TYR A 53 -7.15 1.84 -10.63
C TYR A 53 -7.33 0.32 -10.54
N TYR A 54 -8.49 -0.09 -10.02
CA TYR A 54 -8.89 -1.48 -9.89
C TYR A 54 -9.88 -1.82 -10.99
N ARG A 55 -9.41 -2.57 -11.99
CA ARG A 55 -10.28 -3.15 -13.03
C ARG A 55 -10.84 -4.48 -12.55
N VAL A 56 -12.16 -4.63 -12.59
CA VAL A 56 -12.80 -5.90 -12.32
C VAL A 56 -12.90 -6.70 -13.63
N LEU A 57 -12.29 -7.88 -13.66
CA LEU A 57 -12.24 -8.76 -14.84
C LEU A 57 -13.62 -9.33 -15.21
N ARG A 58 -14.55 -9.37 -14.25
CA ARG A 58 -15.91 -9.89 -14.40
C ARG A 58 -16.86 -9.02 -13.60
N GLN A 59 -18.02 -8.65 -14.15
CA GLN A 59 -19.02 -7.87 -13.42
C GLN A 59 -19.33 -8.50 -12.06
N LEU A 60 -19.17 -7.71 -11.00
CA LEU A 60 -19.46 -8.12 -9.63
C LEU A 60 -20.86 -7.67 -9.24
N PRO A 61 -21.86 -8.56 -9.19
CA PRO A 61 -23.16 -8.21 -8.65
C PRO A 61 -23.02 -7.91 -7.16
N ALA A 62 -23.45 -6.72 -6.78
CA ALA A 62 -23.45 -6.24 -5.42
C ALA A 62 -24.87 -5.93 -4.96
N LEU A 63 -25.08 -6.15 -3.67
CA LEU A 63 -26.32 -5.92 -2.97
C LEU A 63 -26.04 -4.95 -1.83
N TYR A 64 -26.87 -3.91 -1.71
CA TYR A 64 -26.90 -3.10 -0.50
C TYR A 64 -28.08 -3.47 0.39
N GLU A 65 -27.78 -3.86 1.63
CA GLU A 65 -28.74 -4.05 2.71
C GLU A 65 -28.75 -2.75 3.53
N PRO A 66 -29.85 -1.98 3.57
CA PRO A 66 -29.90 -0.74 4.33
C PRO A 66 -29.83 -1.00 5.84
N PRO A 67 -29.45 0.01 6.65
CA PRO A 67 -29.41 -0.12 8.10
C PRO A 67 -30.79 -0.50 8.66
N MET A 68 -30.85 -1.55 9.47
CA MET A 68 -32.07 -2.04 10.13
C MET A 68 -31.80 -2.37 11.59
N GLY A 69 -32.70 -1.93 12.48
CA GLY A 69 -32.65 -2.29 13.90
C GLY A 69 -31.35 -1.86 14.62
N GLY A 70 -30.80 -0.69 14.28
CA GLY A 70 -29.56 -0.18 14.87
C GLY A 70 -28.27 -0.79 14.32
N ARG A 71 -28.35 -1.65 13.30
CA ARG A 71 -27.17 -2.15 12.55
C ARG A 71 -26.87 -1.21 11.39
N GLN A 72 -25.58 -1.05 11.08
CA GLN A 72 -25.14 -0.34 9.87
C GLN A 72 -25.62 -1.05 8.60
N GLY A 73 -25.78 -0.29 7.52
CA GLY A 73 -26.02 -0.83 6.21
C GLY A 73 -24.81 -1.61 5.70
N ARG A 74 -25.03 -2.57 4.81
CA ARG A 74 -24.00 -3.49 4.32
C ARG A 74 -23.96 -3.52 2.81
N PHE A 75 -22.77 -3.36 2.24
CA PHE A 75 -22.51 -3.54 0.82
C PHE A 75 -21.86 -4.91 0.59
N ILE A 76 -22.58 -5.81 -0.06
CA ILE A 76 -22.22 -7.23 -0.21
C ILE A 76 -22.07 -7.56 -1.69
N ALA A 77 -20.83 -7.82 -2.12
CA ALA A 77 -20.56 -8.47 -3.40
C ALA A 77 -20.59 -9.99 -3.19
N ALA A 78 -21.62 -10.68 -3.69
CA ALA A 78 -21.87 -12.10 -3.38
C ALA A 78 -20.67 -13.01 -3.69
N SER A 79 -19.88 -12.64 -4.70
CA SER A 79 -18.68 -13.35 -5.14
C SER A 79 -17.45 -13.19 -4.24
N LEU A 80 -17.42 -12.16 -3.40
CA LEU A 80 -16.33 -11.85 -2.48
C LEU A 80 -16.74 -12.00 -1.00
N SER A 81 -18.02 -12.24 -0.74
CA SER A 81 -18.56 -12.58 0.57
C SER A 81 -18.17 -14.01 0.97
N PRO A 82 -17.87 -14.30 2.24
CA PRO A 82 -17.94 -13.39 3.40
C PRO A 82 -16.67 -12.57 3.64
N ASP A 83 -15.60 -12.77 2.86
CA ASP A 83 -14.29 -12.19 3.14
C ASP A 83 -14.27 -10.65 3.01
N PHE A 84 -15.13 -10.07 2.16
CA PHE A 84 -15.21 -8.61 1.93
C PHE A 84 -16.66 -8.12 1.98
N VAL A 85 -17.00 -7.40 3.05
CA VAL A 85 -18.31 -6.77 3.24
C VAL A 85 -18.11 -5.37 3.80
N GLY A 86 -18.54 -4.37 3.05
CA GLY A 86 -18.44 -2.99 3.51
C GLY A 86 -19.62 -2.61 4.39
N ASN A 87 -19.36 -1.79 5.41
CA ASN A 87 -20.35 -1.36 6.37
C ASN A 87 -20.41 0.18 6.40
N GLY A 88 -21.62 0.73 6.49
CA GLY A 88 -21.82 2.17 6.54
C GLY A 88 -23.28 2.55 6.71
N ASP A 89 -23.52 3.77 7.19
CA ASP A 89 -24.88 4.27 7.41
C ASP A 89 -25.60 4.60 6.09
N THR A 90 -24.82 4.79 5.01
CA THR A 90 -25.30 5.00 3.64
C THR A 90 -24.71 3.97 2.68
N LEU A 91 -25.32 3.87 1.50
CA LEU A 91 -24.85 3.03 0.41
C LEU A 91 -23.43 3.41 -0.01
N GLU A 92 -23.16 4.71 -0.16
CA GLU A 92 -21.87 5.24 -0.57
C GLU A 92 -20.79 4.91 0.47
N ALA A 93 -21.08 5.12 1.75
CA ALA A 93 -20.15 4.82 2.84
C ALA A 93 -19.85 3.32 2.92
N ALA A 94 -20.88 2.47 2.84
CA ALA A 94 -20.68 1.02 2.84
C ALA A 94 -19.91 0.55 1.59
N ARG A 95 -20.13 1.16 0.42
CA ARG A 95 -19.38 0.86 -0.80
C ARG A 95 -17.92 1.29 -0.68
N GLU A 96 -17.65 2.48 -0.13
CA GLU A 96 -16.31 2.99 0.09
C GLU A 96 -15.53 2.09 1.08
N ASP A 97 -16.15 1.70 2.19
CA ASP A 97 -15.56 0.75 3.14
C ASP A 97 -15.23 -0.59 2.47
N TRP A 98 -16.14 -1.13 1.64
CA TRP A 98 -15.88 -2.33 0.85
C TRP A 98 -14.67 -2.17 -0.09
N GLN A 99 -14.56 -1.02 -0.77
CA GLN A 99 -13.44 -0.72 -1.67
C GLN A 99 -12.12 -0.66 -0.89
N LEU A 100 -12.10 0.04 0.25
CA LEU A 100 -10.93 0.16 1.11
C LEU A 100 -10.48 -1.19 1.68
N GLN A 101 -11.41 -2.06 2.08
CA GLN A 101 -11.08 -3.42 2.53
C GLN A 101 -10.40 -4.24 1.42
N ILE A 102 -10.88 -4.13 0.17
CA ILE A 102 -10.26 -4.81 -0.98
C ILE A 102 -8.87 -4.25 -1.27
N ASP A 103 -8.73 -2.92 -1.32
CA ASP A 103 -7.44 -2.25 -1.53
C ASP A 103 -6.42 -2.66 -0.46
N PHE A 104 -6.80 -2.61 0.81
CA PHE A 104 -5.96 -3.04 1.91
C PHE A 104 -5.52 -4.50 1.77
N ALA A 105 -6.44 -5.42 1.47
CA ALA A 105 -6.10 -6.83 1.31
C ALA A 105 -5.19 -7.08 0.10
N ILE A 106 -5.44 -6.41 -1.03
CA ILE A 106 -4.58 -6.52 -2.22
C ILE A 106 -3.18 -5.98 -1.90
N GLN A 107 -3.07 -4.78 -1.30
CA GLN A 107 -1.78 -4.20 -0.93
C GLN A 107 -1.00 -5.10 0.03
N GLN A 108 -1.69 -5.66 1.04
CA GLN A 108 -1.08 -6.59 1.98
C GLN A 108 -0.55 -7.84 1.25
N LEU A 109 -1.35 -8.45 0.37
CA LEU A 109 -0.95 -9.63 -0.41
C LEU A 109 0.19 -9.35 -1.38
N LEU A 110 0.27 -8.15 -1.96
CA LEU A 110 1.33 -7.77 -2.89
C LEU A 110 2.66 -7.45 -2.18
N ALA A 111 2.62 -7.11 -0.90
CA ALA A 111 3.80 -6.84 -0.09
C ALA A 111 4.52 -8.09 0.40
N MET A 112 3.87 -9.26 0.35
CA MET A 112 4.40 -10.53 0.87
C MET A 112 4.79 -11.52 -0.26
N GLN A 113 5.69 -12.44 0.05
CA GLN A 113 6.06 -13.57 -0.80
C GLN A 113 5.14 -14.78 -0.54
N GLU A 114 5.06 -15.71 -1.50
CA GLU A 114 4.08 -16.81 -1.44
C GLU A 114 4.23 -17.75 -0.23
N PHE A 115 5.47 -17.93 0.23
CA PHE A 115 5.76 -18.75 1.40
C PHE A 115 5.36 -18.08 2.72
N GLU A 116 5.24 -16.75 2.74
CA GLU A 116 4.85 -15.97 3.93
C GLU A 116 3.33 -16.02 4.17
N PHE A 117 2.54 -16.40 3.17
CA PHE A 117 1.09 -16.40 3.29
C PHE A 117 0.57 -17.43 4.30
N THR A 118 -0.31 -16.95 5.18
CA THR A 118 -1.18 -17.80 5.98
C THR A 118 -2.22 -18.52 5.10
N SER A 119 -2.86 -19.56 5.64
CA SER A 119 -3.94 -20.28 4.93
C SER A 119 -5.10 -19.35 4.52
N ASP A 120 -5.43 -18.38 5.38
CA ASP A 120 -6.48 -17.40 5.10
C ASP A 120 -6.06 -16.43 3.98
N GLN A 121 -4.83 -15.94 4.00
CA GLN A 121 -4.30 -15.06 2.94
C GLN A 121 -4.22 -15.80 1.59
N ARG A 122 -3.84 -17.08 1.58
CA ARG A 122 -3.88 -17.91 0.36
C ARG A 122 -5.30 -18.04 -0.18
N ARG A 123 -6.30 -18.17 0.69
CA ARG A 123 -7.72 -18.18 0.31
C ARG A 123 -8.13 -16.83 -0.28
N GLN A 124 -7.86 -15.73 0.42
CA GLN A 124 -8.17 -14.37 -0.05
C GLN A 124 -7.52 -14.08 -1.40
N ARG A 125 -6.23 -14.39 -1.57
CA ARG A 125 -5.52 -14.22 -2.85
C ARG A 125 -6.19 -15.00 -3.98
N ARG A 126 -6.62 -16.24 -3.72
CA ARG A 126 -7.34 -17.07 -4.70
C ARG A 126 -8.71 -16.49 -5.06
N VAL A 127 -9.42 -15.92 -4.09
CA VAL A 127 -10.72 -15.27 -4.34
C VAL A 127 -10.51 -14.00 -5.16
N LEU A 128 -9.62 -13.11 -4.72
CA LEU A 128 -9.33 -11.85 -5.39
C LEU A 128 -8.78 -12.05 -6.82
N SER A 129 -7.89 -13.02 -7.04
CA SER A 129 -7.31 -13.27 -8.37
C SER A 129 -8.31 -13.75 -9.43
N ARG A 130 -9.52 -14.16 -9.03
CA ARG A 130 -10.61 -14.48 -9.98
C ARG A 130 -11.27 -13.23 -10.56
N TYR A 131 -11.17 -12.11 -9.87
CA TYR A 131 -11.88 -10.86 -10.20
C TYR A 131 -10.92 -9.71 -10.51
N PHE A 132 -9.68 -9.77 -10.04
CA PHE A 132 -8.67 -8.74 -10.25
C PHE A 132 -7.40 -9.36 -10.82
N ASP A 133 -6.79 -8.70 -11.80
CA ASP A 133 -5.43 -9.05 -12.23
C ASP A 133 -4.42 -8.43 -11.25
N LEU A 134 -4.07 -9.22 -10.23
CA LEU A 134 -3.12 -8.79 -9.19
C LEU A 134 -1.73 -8.49 -9.78
N ASN A 135 -1.35 -9.12 -10.89
CA ASN A 135 -0.09 -8.83 -11.55
C ASN A 135 -0.17 -7.49 -12.27
N GLU A 136 -1.26 -7.21 -13.00
CA GLU A 136 -1.49 -5.90 -13.59
C GLU A 136 -1.45 -4.79 -12.53
N ILE A 137 -2.08 -4.98 -11.38
CA ILE A 137 -2.04 -4.03 -10.26
C ILE A 137 -0.61 -3.85 -9.73
N ARG A 138 0.12 -4.95 -9.53
CA ARG A 138 1.53 -4.89 -9.09
C ARG A 138 2.41 -4.13 -10.07
N TYR A 139 2.16 -4.29 -11.37
CA TYR A 139 2.97 -3.70 -12.44
C TYR A 139 2.48 -2.32 -12.90
N SER A 140 1.30 -1.87 -12.50
CA SER A 140 0.78 -0.54 -12.82
C SER A 140 1.37 0.54 -11.92
N GLN A 141 1.84 0.17 -10.72
CA GLN A 141 2.42 1.11 -9.76
C GLN A 141 3.93 1.31 -10.00
N PRO A 142 4.40 2.57 -10.11
CA PRO A 142 5.82 2.86 -10.18
C PRO A 142 6.57 2.37 -8.94
N LEU A 143 7.73 1.72 -9.14
CA LEU A 143 8.61 1.33 -8.05
C LEU A 143 9.47 2.51 -7.63
N LYS A 144 9.40 2.87 -6.35
CA LYS A 144 10.28 3.86 -5.74
C LYS A 144 11.51 3.16 -5.20
N VAL A 145 12.67 3.47 -5.77
CA VAL A 145 13.95 2.91 -5.32
C VAL A 145 14.97 3.99 -5.06
N ARG A 146 15.87 3.72 -4.13
CA ARG A 146 17.03 4.57 -3.87
C ARG A 146 18.15 4.18 -4.83
N ALA A 147 18.71 5.15 -5.52
CA ALA A 147 19.75 4.94 -6.52
C ALA A 147 20.86 5.98 -6.37
N TYR A 148 22.09 5.59 -6.66
CA TYR A 148 23.26 6.47 -6.64
C TYR A 148 23.74 6.71 -8.06
N GLY A 149 24.08 7.95 -8.38
CA GLY A 149 24.53 8.33 -9.70
C GLY A 149 25.34 9.61 -9.73
N GLU A 150 25.79 9.96 -10.94
CA GLU A 150 26.59 11.13 -11.25
C GLU A 150 25.94 11.89 -12.42
N LEU A 151 25.89 13.22 -12.32
CA LEU A 151 25.38 14.06 -13.40
C LEU A 151 26.44 14.20 -14.50
N VAL A 152 26.19 13.65 -15.69
CA VAL A 152 27.14 13.64 -16.82
C VAL A 152 26.98 14.86 -17.72
N SER A 153 25.76 15.35 -17.89
CA SER A 153 25.50 16.58 -18.65
C SER A 153 24.26 17.29 -18.16
N GLN A 154 24.25 18.62 -18.31
CA GLN A 154 23.14 19.48 -17.93
C GLN A 154 22.86 20.51 -19.04
N TYR A 155 21.76 21.26 -18.88
CA TYR A 155 21.32 22.33 -19.79
C TYR A 155 22.48 23.25 -20.19
N PRO A 156 22.61 23.65 -21.48
CA PRO A 156 21.64 23.52 -22.58
C PRO A 156 21.57 22.14 -23.24
N ARG A 157 22.38 21.17 -22.80
CA ARG A 157 22.35 19.80 -23.33
C ARG A 157 21.26 18.98 -22.64
N PRO A 158 20.80 17.87 -23.25
CA PRO A 158 19.95 16.90 -22.57
C PRO A 158 20.59 16.48 -21.25
N ILE A 159 19.76 16.37 -20.21
CA ILE A 159 20.25 15.98 -18.89
C ILE A 159 20.60 14.51 -18.96
N ARG A 160 21.84 14.15 -18.61
CA ARG A 160 22.29 12.76 -18.61
C ARG A 160 22.80 12.38 -17.23
N VAL A 161 22.31 11.27 -16.73
CA VAL A 161 22.76 10.67 -15.48
C VAL A 161 23.44 9.35 -15.78
N ARG A 162 24.55 9.09 -15.10
CA ARG A 162 25.17 7.77 -15.05
C ARG A 162 24.96 7.20 -13.66
N TRP A 163 24.32 6.05 -13.58
CA TRP A 163 24.10 5.34 -12.32
C TRP A 163 25.30 4.47 -11.97
N VAL A 164 25.39 4.05 -10.71
CA VAL A 164 26.48 3.20 -10.20
C VAL A 164 26.55 1.84 -10.91
N ASP A 165 25.44 1.32 -11.42
CA ASP A 165 25.39 0.10 -12.24
C ASP A 165 25.93 0.30 -13.68
N GLY A 166 26.43 1.51 -14.00
CA GLY A 166 26.95 1.88 -15.31
C GLY A 166 25.88 2.30 -16.31
N THR A 167 24.59 2.15 -15.99
CA THR A 167 23.50 2.55 -16.88
C THR A 167 23.47 4.07 -17.07
N LYS A 168 23.13 4.50 -18.28
CA LYS A 168 23.05 5.92 -18.64
C LYS A 168 21.64 6.26 -19.08
N ASN A 169 21.00 7.19 -18.39
CA ASN A 169 19.68 7.68 -18.76
C ASN A 169 19.78 9.13 -19.26
N THR A 170 19.09 9.41 -20.37
CA THR A 170 18.84 10.77 -20.83
C THR A 170 17.45 11.18 -20.34
N LEU A 171 17.37 12.30 -19.64
CA LEU A 171 16.18 12.78 -18.96
C LEU A 171 15.72 14.11 -19.55
N THR A 172 14.40 14.28 -19.63
CA THR A 172 13.78 15.57 -19.90
C THR A 172 13.65 16.38 -18.60
N ARG A 173 13.31 17.66 -18.72
CA ARG A 173 13.14 18.55 -17.56
C ARG A 173 12.01 18.11 -16.63
N GLN A 174 10.98 17.45 -17.17
CA GLN A 174 9.84 16.93 -16.41
C GLN A 174 10.19 15.66 -15.62
N GLN A 175 11.28 14.97 -15.98
CA GLN A 175 11.72 13.74 -15.34
C GLN A 175 12.75 13.97 -14.23
N ILE A 176 13.22 15.21 -14.03
CA ILE A 176 14.16 15.54 -12.97
C ILE A 176 13.46 16.26 -11.82
N SER A 177 13.98 16.07 -10.62
CA SER A 177 13.53 16.83 -9.46
C SER A 177 14.07 18.27 -9.52
N SER A 178 13.39 19.21 -8.86
CA SER A 178 13.80 20.62 -8.84
C SER A 178 15.15 20.82 -8.13
N GLU A 179 15.50 19.94 -7.20
CA GLU A 179 16.77 19.94 -6.47
C GLU A 179 17.97 19.74 -7.41
N MET A 180 17.80 18.97 -8.50
CA MET A 180 18.86 18.70 -9.47
C MET A 180 19.23 19.91 -10.34
N VAL A 181 18.39 20.96 -10.37
CA VAL A 181 18.67 22.15 -11.19
C VAL A 181 19.97 22.84 -10.75
N GLY A 182 20.30 22.77 -9.46
CA GLY A 182 21.53 23.34 -8.91
C GLY A 182 22.75 22.41 -8.93
N PHE A 183 22.66 21.21 -9.52
CA PHE A 183 23.78 20.25 -9.51
C PHE A 183 24.79 20.59 -10.60
N VAL A 184 26.06 20.28 -10.36
CA VAL A 184 27.14 20.48 -11.33
C VAL A 184 27.47 19.18 -12.05
N VAL A 185 27.89 19.25 -13.31
CA VAL A 185 28.39 18.07 -14.04
C VAL A 185 29.58 17.46 -13.29
N GLY A 186 29.58 16.14 -13.13
CA GLY A 186 30.54 15.40 -12.31
C GLY A 186 30.11 15.19 -10.86
N GLN A 187 29.02 15.84 -10.42
CA GLN A 187 28.60 15.77 -9.03
C GLN A 187 27.90 14.43 -8.72
N PRO A 188 28.38 13.67 -7.72
CA PRO A 188 27.69 12.47 -7.27
C PRO A 188 26.46 12.82 -6.42
N PHE A 189 25.43 12.01 -6.53
CA PHE A 189 24.18 12.21 -5.81
C PHE A 189 23.47 10.89 -5.49
N GLU A 190 22.65 10.95 -4.45
CA GLU A 190 21.68 9.94 -4.08
C GLU A 190 20.31 10.41 -4.53
N ALA A 191 19.51 9.54 -5.13
CA ALA A 191 18.18 9.88 -5.63
C ALA A 191 17.15 8.84 -5.23
N VAL A 192 15.93 9.32 -4.98
CA VAL A 192 14.73 8.48 -4.98
C VAL A 192 14.16 8.53 -6.38
N VAL A 193 14.18 7.40 -7.08
CA VAL A 193 13.75 7.30 -8.47
C VAL A 193 12.50 6.44 -8.58
N GLU A 194 11.61 6.82 -9.49
CA GLU A 194 10.49 5.99 -9.92
C GLU A 194 10.86 5.21 -11.18
N ARG A 195 10.66 3.90 -11.15
CA ARG A 195 10.90 3.01 -12.29
C ARG A 195 9.64 2.25 -12.66
N ASN A 196 9.54 1.92 -13.95
CA ASN A 196 8.54 1.00 -14.43
C ASN A 196 8.87 -0.40 -13.87
N PRO A 197 7.95 -1.07 -13.17
CA PRO A 197 8.23 -2.36 -12.54
C PRO A 197 8.44 -3.52 -13.52
N ARG A 198 7.99 -3.39 -14.77
CA ARG A 198 8.16 -4.41 -15.81
C ARG A 198 9.41 -4.17 -16.65
N THR A 199 9.66 -2.94 -17.12
CA THR A 199 10.79 -2.62 -18.00
C THR A 199 12.04 -2.15 -17.26
N TRP A 200 11.89 -1.81 -15.97
CA TRP A 200 12.90 -1.14 -15.15
C TRP A 200 13.36 0.22 -15.67
N GLU A 201 12.67 0.77 -16.68
CA GLU A 201 12.97 2.08 -17.22
C GLU A 201 12.69 3.17 -16.19
N LEU A 202 13.58 4.16 -16.16
CA LEU A 202 13.46 5.32 -15.30
C LEU A 202 12.30 6.21 -15.79
N ILE A 203 11.27 6.35 -14.94
CA ILE A 203 10.13 7.23 -15.20
C ILE A 203 10.53 8.66 -14.85
N ARG A 204 10.94 8.90 -13.59
CA ARG A 204 11.41 10.19 -13.09
C ARG A 204 12.28 10.06 -11.85
N ILE A 205 13.02 11.11 -11.55
CA ILE A 205 13.72 11.31 -10.28
C ILE A 205 12.79 12.15 -9.39
N GLN A 206 12.29 11.56 -8.30
CA GLN A 206 11.40 12.26 -7.37
C GLN A 206 12.15 13.27 -6.50
N ALA A 207 13.29 12.85 -5.97
CA ALA A 207 14.13 13.64 -5.09
C ALA A 207 15.60 13.29 -5.35
N ALA A 208 16.48 14.27 -5.20
CA ALA A 208 17.92 14.09 -5.33
C ALA A 208 18.66 14.86 -4.24
N PHE A 209 19.68 14.23 -3.66
CA PHE A 209 20.50 14.75 -2.58
C PHE A 209 21.95 14.71 -3.01
N ARG A 210 22.64 15.83 -2.86
CA ARG A 210 24.09 15.90 -3.12
C ARG A 210 24.80 14.98 -2.14
N THR A 211 25.75 14.20 -2.65
CA THR A 211 26.63 13.39 -1.81
C THR A 211 28.07 13.80 -2.06
N THR A 212 28.97 13.46 -1.15
CA THR A 212 30.42 13.66 -1.34
C THR A 212 31.06 12.52 -2.14
N GLY A 213 30.25 11.64 -2.74
CA GLY A 213 30.68 10.36 -3.29
C GLY A 213 30.53 9.24 -2.27
N LEU A 214 30.38 8.01 -2.76
CA LEU A 214 30.54 6.83 -1.91
C LEU A 214 32.00 6.79 -1.44
N PRO A 215 32.29 6.43 -0.18
CA PRO A 215 33.66 6.21 0.24
C PRO A 215 34.29 5.19 -0.71
N SER A 216 35.43 5.54 -1.31
CA SER A 216 36.21 4.59 -2.10
C SER A 216 36.72 3.52 -1.14
N VAL A 217 36.12 2.33 -1.23
CA VAL A 217 36.60 1.15 -0.53
C VAL A 217 37.94 0.77 -1.18
N SER A 218 38.98 0.63 -0.37
CA SER A 218 40.29 0.15 -0.87
C SER A 218 40.17 -1.29 -1.41
N GLU A 219 41.07 -1.74 -2.29
CA GLU A 219 41.03 -3.13 -2.78
C GLU A 219 41.10 -4.14 -1.63
N ASP A 220 41.87 -3.84 -0.59
CA ASP A 220 41.99 -4.66 0.61
C ASP A 220 40.67 -4.71 1.41
N GLU A 221 40.03 -3.56 1.61
CA GLU A 221 38.74 -3.45 2.31
C GLU A 221 37.60 -4.09 1.49
N ALA A 222 37.66 -4.02 0.17
CA ALA A 222 36.71 -4.70 -0.72
C ALA A 222 36.89 -6.22 -0.65
N ALA A 223 38.13 -6.70 -0.60
CA ALA A 223 38.43 -8.12 -0.41
C ALA A 223 37.96 -8.62 0.96
N GLU A 224 38.15 -7.83 2.01
CA GLU A 224 37.68 -8.13 3.36
C GLU A 224 36.14 -8.15 3.44
N LEU A 225 35.47 -7.18 2.84
CA LEU A 225 34.00 -7.17 2.74
C LEU A 225 33.49 -8.37 1.94
N LEU A 226 34.15 -8.75 0.84
CA LEU A 226 33.77 -9.94 0.06
C LEU A 226 33.98 -11.24 0.83
N GLN A 227 34.99 -11.33 1.69
CA GLN A 227 35.20 -12.47 2.58
C GLN A 227 34.16 -12.52 3.72
N ASN A 228 33.74 -11.35 4.20
CA ASN A 228 32.78 -11.22 5.30
C ASN A 228 31.32 -11.33 4.86
N VAL A 229 31.01 -11.15 3.58
CA VAL A 229 29.70 -11.53 3.02
C VAL A 229 29.66 -13.05 3.03
N SER A 230 29.10 -13.63 4.11
CA SER A 230 28.99 -15.08 4.31
C SER A 230 28.53 -15.75 3.03
N SER A 231 29.43 -16.53 2.45
CA SER A 231 29.12 -17.37 1.31
C SER A 231 28.00 -18.33 1.72
N THR A 232 27.04 -18.57 0.83
CA THR A 232 25.94 -19.53 1.02
C THR A 232 26.45 -20.95 1.35
N ARG A 233 27.76 -21.20 1.20
CA ARG A 233 28.47 -22.43 1.62
C ARG A 233 28.62 -22.59 3.13
N ASP A 234 28.60 -21.51 3.91
CA ASP A 234 28.77 -21.54 5.37
C ASP A 234 27.43 -21.61 6.12
N LEU A 235 26.31 -21.68 5.39
CA LEU A 235 25.03 -21.98 6.01
C LEU A 235 25.02 -23.44 6.47
N PRO A 236 24.64 -23.73 7.73
CA PRO A 236 24.52 -25.10 8.19
C PRO A 236 23.58 -25.87 7.25
N PRO A 237 23.84 -27.16 6.99
CA PRO A 237 22.98 -27.97 6.13
C PRO A 237 21.55 -27.90 6.68
N LEU A 238 20.62 -27.47 5.81
CA LEU A 238 19.21 -27.36 6.17
C LEU A 238 18.69 -28.76 6.54
N GLN A 239 18.49 -29.01 7.83
CA GLN A 239 17.75 -30.17 8.31
C GLN A 239 16.26 -29.83 8.17
N TRP A 240 15.61 -30.42 7.17
CA TRP A 240 14.16 -30.44 7.09
C TRP A 240 13.69 -31.62 7.95
N ASP A 241 13.31 -31.34 9.19
CA ASP A 241 12.54 -32.29 10.02
C ASP A 241 11.06 -32.32 9.58
#